data_AF-A0A353V6Z0-F1
#
_entry.id   AF-A0A353V6Z0-F1
#
_cell.length_a   1.000
_cell.length_b   1.000
_cell.length_c   1.000
_cell.angle_alpha   90.00
_cell.angle_beta   90.00
_cell.angle_gamma   90.00
#
_symmetry.space_group_name_H-M   'P 1'
#
loop_
_entity.id
_entity.type
_entity.pdbx_description
1 polymer ?
#
loop_
_entity_poly.entity_id
_entity_poly.type
_entity_poly.pdbx_seq_one_letter_code
_entity_poly.pdbx_strand_id
1 'polypeptide(L)'
;MPLPDADGRIRVPVADRLPFRLPAEGVPAGWELREFTGRASAELVRAETGVALRLRSVQTSFALYRDVIVDLREQPFLSWSWKVVRLPAGGDVRQRATDDEAAQVYVIFPRWPSPLTTSDAIGYVWDTRAPVGAQLVSPTAGNVRIIVLQSGRAGLDAWQDEQRNVAADYLALFGRAPPRVGQVALMIDTNDTRGEAEALFGDLVFSRTPGGRTESPTSMLR
;
A
#
# COMPACT_ATOMS: atom_id res chain seq x y z
N MET A 1 15.28 8.69 -6.29
CA MET A 1 14.58 8.64 -4.99
C MET A 1 13.79 9.93 -4.81
N PRO A 2 12.54 9.88 -4.34
CA PRO A 2 11.72 11.07 -4.10
C PRO A 2 12.36 12.02 -3.08
N LEU A 3 12.18 13.33 -3.29
CA LEU A 3 12.67 14.40 -2.40
C LEU A 3 11.49 15.26 -1.92
N PRO A 4 11.62 15.94 -0.77
CA PRO A 4 10.60 16.88 -0.31
C PRO A 4 10.37 18.03 -1.31
N ASP A 5 9.12 18.40 -1.51
CA ASP A 5 8.72 19.61 -2.25
C ASP A 5 8.81 20.87 -1.37
N ALA A 6 8.37 22.02 -1.91
CA ALA A 6 8.39 23.30 -1.20
C ALA A 6 7.53 23.32 0.07
N ASP A 7 6.50 22.46 0.15
CA ASP A 7 5.63 22.30 1.31
C ASP A 7 6.17 21.21 2.28
N GLY A 8 7.33 20.63 1.98
CA GLY A 8 7.95 19.56 2.75
C GLY A 8 7.25 18.20 2.58
N ARG A 9 6.45 18.03 1.53
CA ARG A 9 5.79 16.75 1.20
C ARG A 9 6.70 15.89 0.35
N ILE A 10 6.73 14.60 0.61
CA ILE A 10 7.46 13.63 -0.22
C ILE A 10 6.43 12.82 -0.99
N ARG A 11 6.26 13.18 -2.27
CA ARG A 11 5.39 12.43 -3.19
C ARG A 11 6.14 11.24 -3.78
N VAL A 12 5.56 10.06 -3.63
CA VAL A 12 6.01 8.81 -4.20
C VAL A 12 5.03 8.44 -5.32
N PRO A 13 5.31 8.85 -6.57
CA PRO A 13 4.37 8.66 -7.66
C PRO A 13 4.28 7.20 -8.09
N VAL A 14 3.13 6.82 -8.66
CA VAL A 14 2.96 5.49 -9.28
C VAL A 14 3.95 5.22 -10.41
N ALA A 15 4.54 6.27 -11.00
CA ALA A 15 5.68 6.19 -11.91
C ALA A 15 6.50 7.49 -11.89
N ASP A 16 7.84 7.39 -11.87
CA ASP A 16 8.74 8.55 -11.99
C ASP A 16 8.63 9.21 -13.38
N ARG A 17 8.25 8.43 -14.39
CA ARG A 17 8.00 8.90 -15.75
C ARG A 17 6.81 8.17 -16.33
N LEU A 18 5.83 8.93 -16.81
CA LEU A 18 4.67 8.37 -17.49
C LEU A 18 5.03 7.92 -18.92
N PRO A 19 4.53 6.77 -19.37
CA PRO A 19 4.65 6.34 -20.75
C PRO A 19 3.80 7.24 -21.66
N PHE A 20 4.16 7.31 -22.95
CA PHE A 20 3.45 8.13 -23.92
C PHE A 20 2.01 7.67 -24.20
N ARG A 21 1.72 6.39 -23.97
CA ARG A 21 0.39 5.80 -24.16
C ARG A 21 -0.01 5.03 -22.90
N LEU A 22 -1.29 5.07 -22.61
CA LEU A 22 -1.94 4.29 -21.54
C LEU A 22 -3.12 3.53 -22.16
N PRO A 23 -3.39 2.28 -21.74
CA PRO A 23 -2.65 1.57 -20.70
C PRO A 23 -1.22 1.18 -21.11
N ALA A 24 -0.36 0.95 -20.13
CA ALA A 24 1.00 0.48 -20.33
C ALA A 24 1.35 -0.61 -19.33
N GLU A 25 1.59 -1.82 -19.84
CA GLU A 25 1.96 -2.98 -19.04
C GLU A 25 3.42 -2.91 -18.57
N GLY A 26 3.68 -3.58 -17.45
CA GLY A 26 5.01 -3.75 -16.88
C GLY A 26 5.25 -2.94 -15.62
N VAL A 27 6.47 -3.05 -15.10
CA VAL A 27 6.90 -2.38 -13.87
C VAL A 27 7.06 -0.88 -14.15
N PRO A 28 6.36 0.00 -13.42
CA PRO A 28 6.50 1.44 -13.61
C PRO A 28 7.90 1.94 -13.30
N ALA A 29 8.33 2.98 -14.01
CA ALA A 29 9.63 3.61 -13.77
C ALA A 29 9.78 4.06 -12.30
N GLY A 30 10.89 3.68 -11.66
CA GLY A 30 11.19 3.99 -10.27
C GLY A 30 10.78 2.91 -9.27
N TRP A 31 9.99 1.92 -9.69
CA TRP A 31 9.58 0.78 -8.87
C TRP A 31 10.40 -0.48 -9.22
N GLU A 32 10.64 -1.32 -8.22
CA GLU A 32 11.35 -2.59 -8.36
C GLU A 32 10.39 -3.76 -8.08
N LEU A 33 10.32 -4.71 -9.01
CA LEU A 33 9.45 -5.86 -8.88
C LEU A 33 10.11 -6.99 -8.09
N ARG A 34 9.34 -7.58 -7.17
CA ARG A 34 9.64 -8.87 -6.57
C ARG A 34 8.46 -9.82 -6.73
N GLU A 35 8.71 -10.94 -7.39
CA GLU A 35 7.75 -12.05 -7.53
C GLU A 35 8.04 -13.08 -6.42
N PHE A 36 7.03 -13.41 -5.62
CA PHE A 36 7.10 -14.48 -4.62
C PHE A 36 6.51 -15.78 -5.16
N THR A 37 5.37 -15.67 -5.85
CA THR A 37 4.69 -16.78 -6.52
C THR A 37 4.14 -16.33 -7.88
N GLY A 38 4.40 -17.11 -8.92
CA GLY A 38 3.90 -16.82 -10.27
C GLY A 38 4.52 -15.57 -10.91
N ARG A 39 3.80 -15.00 -11.88
CA ARG A 39 4.25 -13.83 -12.66
C ARG A 39 3.39 -12.61 -12.34
N ALA A 40 4.02 -11.47 -12.17
CA ALA A 40 3.34 -10.23 -11.86
C ALA A 40 2.53 -9.71 -13.04
N SER A 41 1.36 -9.13 -12.74
CA SER A 41 0.57 -8.35 -13.69
C SER A 41 0.39 -6.94 -13.15
N ALA A 42 1.12 -6.01 -13.74
CA ALA A 42 1.11 -4.59 -13.41
C ALA A 42 0.87 -3.77 -14.68
N GLU A 43 0.05 -2.74 -14.57
CA GLU A 43 -0.35 -1.89 -15.70
C GLU A 43 -0.59 -0.45 -15.19
N LEU A 44 0.02 0.55 -15.83
CA LEU A 44 -0.38 1.94 -15.62
C LEU A 44 -1.62 2.23 -16.45
N VAL A 45 -2.65 2.81 -15.83
CA VAL A 45 -3.95 3.07 -16.46
C VAL A 45 -4.42 4.49 -16.19
N ARG A 46 -5.30 5.00 -17.05
CA ARG A 46 -6.07 6.21 -16.74
C ARG A 46 -7.18 5.87 -15.74
N ALA A 47 -7.33 6.72 -14.74
CA ALA A 47 -8.35 6.61 -13.71
C ALA A 47 -8.93 7.99 -13.39
N GLU A 48 -9.99 8.00 -12.59
CA GLU A 48 -10.68 9.20 -12.12
C GLU A 48 -9.74 10.12 -11.31
N THR A 49 -8.78 9.53 -10.60
CA THR A 49 -7.76 10.22 -9.80
C THR A 49 -6.53 10.66 -10.62
N GLY A 50 -6.49 10.39 -11.93
CA GLY A 50 -5.36 10.66 -12.82
C GLY A 50 -4.76 9.40 -13.43
N VAL A 51 -3.49 9.12 -13.13
CA VAL A 51 -2.86 7.84 -13.50
C VAL A 51 -2.81 6.95 -12.28
N ALA A 52 -3.22 5.69 -12.43
CA ALA A 52 -3.17 4.69 -11.39
C ALA A 52 -2.32 3.50 -11.82
N LEU A 53 -1.72 2.84 -10.84
CA LEU A 53 -1.11 1.54 -11.01
C LEU A 53 -2.16 0.47 -10.72
N ARG A 54 -2.54 -0.29 -11.75
CA ARG A 54 -3.40 -1.47 -11.61
C ARG A 54 -2.52 -2.71 -11.40
N LEU A 55 -2.83 -3.46 -10.35
CA LEU A 55 -2.26 -4.78 -10.10
C LEU A 55 -3.35 -5.84 -10.22
N ARG A 56 -3.02 -6.96 -10.86
CA ARG A 56 -3.89 -8.14 -10.95
C ARG A 56 -3.14 -9.36 -10.46
N SER A 57 -3.84 -10.19 -9.71
CA SER A 57 -3.31 -11.45 -9.20
C SER A 57 -4.27 -12.57 -9.51
N VAL A 58 -3.74 -13.67 -10.06
CA VAL A 58 -4.47 -14.91 -10.36
C VAL A 58 -3.56 -16.05 -9.93
N GLN A 59 -3.75 -16.52 -8.70
CA GLN A 59 -2.85 -17.49 -8.05
C GLN A 59 -1.38 -17.02 -7.99
N THR A 60 -1.16 -15.71 -7.89
CA THR A 60 0.18 -15.10 -7.84
C THR A 60 0.37 -14.26 -6.58
N SER A 61 1.62 -13.94 -6.26
CA SER A 61 1.97 -13.01 -5.20
C SER A 61 3.22 -12.26 -5.57
N PHE A 62 3.12 -10.94 -5.55
CA PHE A 62 4.21 -10.06 -5.92
C PHE A 62 4.02 -8.68 -5.30
N ALA A 63 5.13 -7.98 -5.14
CA ALA A 63 5.16 -6.61 -4.65
C ALA A 63 6.03 -5.73 -5.55
N LEU A 64 5.63 -4.47 -5.66
CA LEU A 64 6.45 -3.41 -6.23
C LEU A 64 7.03 -2.58 -5.09
N TYR A 65 8.35 -2.48 -5.03
CA TYR A 65 9.09 -1.73 -4.01
C TYR A 65 9.55 -0.39 -4.54
N ARG A 66 9.62 0.60 -3.65
CA ARG A 66 10.10 1.94 -3.96
C ARG A 66 10.96 2.47 -2.83
N ASP A 67 12.20 2.81 -3.17
CA ASP A 67 13.12 3.49 -2.26
C ASP A 67 12.64 4.91 -1.94
N VAL A 68 12.67 5.24 -0.65
CA VAL A 68 12.36 6.56 -0.11
C VAL A 68 13.15 6.77 1.17
N ILE A 69 13.48 8.02 1.52
CA ILE A 69 14.00 8.34 2.85
C ILE A 69 13.04 9.32 3.49
N VAL A 70 12.36 8.90 4.55
CA VAL A 70 11.41 9.74 5.29
C VAL A 70 11.80 9.77 6.76
N ASP A 71 11.91 10.98 7.30
CA ASP A 71 12.01 11.19 8.75
C ASP A 71 10.61 11.42 9.30
N LEU A 72 10.08 10.43 10.03
CA LEU A 72 8.72 10.49 10.57
C LEU A 72 8.55 11.55 11.68
N ARG A 73 9.63 12.21 12.12
CA ARG A 73 9.54 13.41 12.96
C ARG A 73 9.16 14.66 12.16
N GLU A 74 9.42 14.66 10.86
CA GLU A 74 9.13 15.77 9.95
C GLU A 74 7.89 15.51 9.09
N GLN A 75 7.74 14.28 8.57
CA GLN A 75 6.61 13.86 7.75
C GLN A 75 5.91 12.60 8.34
N PRO A 76 5.22 12.71 9.50
CA PRO A 76 4.62 11.56 10.18
C PRO A 76 3.43 10.95 9.45
N PHE A 77 2.76 11.70 8.56
CA PHE A 77 1.55 11.25 7.89
C PHE A 77 1.88 10.64 6.53
N LEU A 78 1.25 9.51 6.22
CA LEU A 78 1.19 8.92 4.89
C LEU A 78 -0.26 8.98 4.40
N SER A 79 -0.46 9.44 3.18
CA SER A 79 -1.75 9.43 2.49
C SER A 79 -1.62 8.76 1.12
N TRP A 80 -2.67 8.07 0.70
CA TRP A 80 -2.78 7.43 -0.61
C TRP A 80 -4.25 7.18 -0.94
N SER A 81 -4.51 6.74 -2.16
CA SER A 81 -5.81 6.22 -2.55
C SER A 81 -5.67 4.86 -3.20
N TRP A 82 -6.67 4.01 -3.01
CA TRP A 82 -6.78 2.73 -3.69
C TRP A 82 -8.21 2.46 -4.13
N LYS A 83 -8.38 1.55 -5.08
CA LYS A 83 -9.69 1.03 -5.51
C LYS A 83 -9.55 -0.47 -5.68
N VAL A 84 -10.27 -1.25 -4.88
CA VAL A 84 -10.36 -2.70 -5.06
C VAL A 84 -11.54 -3.02 -5.98
N VAL A 85 -11.25 -3.72 -7.07
CA VAL A 85 -12.24 -4.20 -8.06
C VAL A 85 -12.64 -5.65 -7.73
N ARG A 86 -11.68 -6.46 -7.27
CA ARG A 86 -11.92 -7.85 -6.90
C ARG A 86 -11.14 -8.25 -5.67
N LEU A 87 -11.83 -8.88 -4.73
CA LEU A 87 -11.26 -9.47 -3.52
C LEU A 87 -10.95 -10.96 -3.70
N PRO A 88 -9.84 -11.47 -3.13
CA PRO A 88 -9.58 -12.90 -3.06
C PRO A 88 -10.68 -13.59 -2.24
N ALA A 89 -11.32 -14.60 -2.85
CA ALA A 89 -12.38 -15.34 -2.20
C ALA A 89 -11.84 -16.06 -0.95
N GLY A 90 -12.37 -15.71 0.22
CA GLY A 90 -11.93 -16.30 1.47
C GLY A 90 -10.59 -15.78 1.98
N GLY A 91 -10.05 -14.66 1.48
CA GLY A 91 -8.92 -13.98 2.12
C GLY A 91 -9.20 -13.65 3.60
N ASP A 92 -8.19 -13.80 4.46
CA ASP A 92 -8.19 -13.43 5.88
C ASP A 92 -6.75 -13.41 6.39
N VAL A 93 -6.17 -12.21 6.49
CA VAL A 93 -4.80 -11.91 6.94
C VAL A 93 -4.46 -12.50 8.32
N ARG A 94 -5.48 -12.86 9.12
CA ARG A 94 -5.29 -13.46 10.45
C ARG A 94 -4.85 -14.92 10.38
N GLN A 95 -4.94 -15.55 9.20
CA GLN A 95 -4.72 -16.99 9.03
C GLN A 95 -3.73 -17.23 7.89
N ARG A 96 -2.58 -17.84 8.20
CA ARG A 96 -1.53 -18.16 7.22
C ARG A 96 -2.03 -18.90 5.96
N ALA A 97 -3.04 -19.76 6.10
CA ALA A 97 -3.56 -20.54 4.98
C ALA A 97 -4.47 -19.74 4.03
N THR A 98 -4.78 -18.49 4.38
CA THR A 98 -5.66 -17.59 3.61
C THR A 98 -5.15 -16.14 3.67
N ASP A 99 -3.85 -15.93 3.86
CA ASP A 99 -3.17 -14.63 3.97
C ASP A 99 -3.02 -14.05 2.56
N ASP A 100 -4.14 -13.64 1.97
CA ASP A 100 -4.26 -13.10 0.61
C ASP A 100 -5.17 -11.86 0.65
N GLU A 101 -4.65 -10.74 0.19
CA GLU A 101 -5.36 -9.47 0.17
C GLU A 101 -5.29 -8.77 -1.20
N ALA A 102 -6.37 -8.07 -1.55
CA ALA A 102 -6.46 -7.42 -2.85
C ALA A 102 -5.59 -6.17 -2.97
N ALA A 103 -5.39 -5.45 -1.87
CA ALA A 103 -4.57 -4.25 -1.84
C ALA A 103 -3.81 -4.14 -0.52
N GLN A 104 -2.50 -3.99 -0.63
CA GLN A 104 -1.62 -3.82 0.52
C GLN A 104 -0.63 -2.68 0.27
N VAL A 105 -0.47 -1.80 1.26
CA VAL A 105 0.57 -0.75 1.29
C VAL A 105 1.48 -1.00 2.47
N TYR A 106 2.76 -1.24 2.21
CA TYR A 106 3.77 -1.45 3.23
C TYR A 106 4.67 -0.22 3.41
N VAL A 107 4.98 0.10 4.66
CA VAL A 107 6.04 1.03 5.05
C VAL A 107 7.15 0.24 5.74
N ILE A 108 8.37 0.36 5.23
CA ILE A 108 9.49 -0.51 5.62
C ILE A 108 10.59 0.30 6.30
N PHE A 109 11.01 -0.21 7.45
CA PHE A 109 11.89 0.43 8.40
C PHE A 109 13.20 -0.35 8.49
N PRO A 110 14.24 0.02 7.72
CA PRO A 110 15.53 -0.65 7.79
C PRO A 110 16.10 -0.57 9.21
N ARG A 111 16.65 -1.69 9.69
CA ARG A 111 17.33 -1.77 10.97
C ARG A 111 18.84 -1.85 10.77
N TRP A 112 19.58 -1.17 11.66
CA TRP A 112 21.04 -1.22 11.67
C TRP A 112 21.51 -2.15 12.81
N PRO A 113 22.51 -3.04 12.56
CA PRO A 113 23.23 -3.22 11.30
C PRO A 113 22.43 -4.02 10.26
N SER A 114 22.36 -3.48 9.04
CA SER A 114 21.86 -4.19 7.86
C SER A 114 23.05 -4.84 7.16
N PRO A 115 22.97 -6.10 6.67
CA PRO A 115 21.78 -6.95 6.58
C PRO A 115 21.56 -7.89 7.79
N LEU A 116 22.24 -7.65 8.90
CA LEU A 116 22.23 -8.56 10.07
C LEU A 116 20.92 -8.53 10.86
N THR A 117 20.05 -7.55 10.63
CA THR A 117 18.77 -7.39 11.32
C THR A 117 17.63 -7.29 10.32
N THR A 118 16.53 -8.02 10.58
CA THR A 118 15.32 -7.93 9.76
C THR A 118 14.67 -6.57 9.92
N SER A 119 14.25 -5.98 8.80
CA SER A 119 13.55 -4.69 8.80
C SER A 119 12.19 -4.85 9.49
N ASP A 120 11.76 -3.86 10.27
CA ASP A 120 10.36 -3.82 10.70
C ASP A 120 9.50 -3.34 9.51
N ALA A 121 8.25 -3.76 9.45
CA ALA A 121 7.30 -3.21 8.47
C ALA A 121 5.90 -3.07 9.06
N ILE A 122 5.18 -2.05 8.58
CA ILE A 122 3.74 -1.89 8.80
C ILE A 122 3.05 -2.11 7.46
N GLY A 123 2.11 -3.04 7.39
CA GLY A 123 1.22 -3.24 6.26
C GLY A 123 -0.17 -2.68 6.55
N TYR A 124 -0.69 -1.89 5.63
CA TYR A 124 -2.06 -1.42 5.62
C TYR A 124 -2.81 -2.18 4.54
N VAL A 125 -3.88 -2.89 4.89
CA VAL A 125 -4.51 -3.86 3.98
C VAL A 125 -6.01 -3.63 3.80
N TRP A 126 -6.48 -4.02 2.62
CA TRP A 126 -7.90 -4.26 2.33
C TRP A 126 -8.15 -5.76 2.29
N ASP A 127 -8.77 -6.28 3.34
CA ASP A 127 -9.01 -7.71 3.53
C ASP A 127 -10.42 -8.15 3.06
N THR A 128 -10.65 -9.45 2.89
CA THR A 128 -11.97 -10.01 2.56
C THR A 128 -12.84 -10.27 3.79
N ARG A 129 -12.27 -10.71 4.92
CA ARG A 129 -12.98 -11.22 6.11
C ARG A 129 -12.51 -10.62 7.44
N ALA A 130 -11.25 -10.22 7.57
CA ALA A 130 -10.73 -9.62 8.79
C ALA A 130 -11.41 -8.26 9.04
N PRO A 131 -11.87 -7.94 10.26
CA PRO A 131 -12.63 -6.72 10.50
C PRO A 131 -11.75 -5.47 10.38
N VAL A 132 -12.33 -4.37 9.89
CA VAL A 132 -11.68 -3.05 9.89
C VAL A 132 -11.20 -2.69 11.30
N GLY A 133 -9.99 -2.16 11.39
CA GLY A 133 -9.33 -1.79 12.64
C GLY A 133 -8.61 -2.95 13.34
N ALA A 134 -8.70 -4.19 12.83
CA ALA A 134 -7.88 -5.28 13.33
C ALA A 134 -6.39 -4.95 13.21
N GLN A 135 -5.64 -5.28 14.26
CA GLN A 135 -4.18 -5.16 14.31
C GLN A 135 -3.58 -6.51 14.70
N LEU A 136 -2.54 -6.93 14.00
CA LEU A 136 -1.92 -8.23 14.22
C LEU A 136 -0.44 -8.25 13.83
N VAL A 137 0.26 -9.26 14.32
CA VAL A 137 1.53 -9.70 13.73
C VAL A 137 1.20 -10.58 12.55
N SER A 138 1.88 -10.39 11.42
CA SER A 138 1.69 -11.28 10.26
C SER A 138 1.93 -12.74 10.68
N PRO A 139 1.06 -13.68 10.26
CA PRO A 139 1.21 -15.10 10.59
C PRO A 139 2.37 -15.75 9.81
N THR A 140 2.91 -15.06 8.80
CA THR A 140 4.01 -15.50 7.93
C THR A 140 5.34 -14.82 8.25
N ALA A 141 5.32 -13.58 8.78
CA ALA A 141 6.52 -12.80 9.08
C ALA A 141 6.44 -12.04 10.42
N GLY A 142 7.18 -12.49 11.43
CA GLY A 142 7.12 -11.92 12.79
C GLY A 142 7.56 -10.46 12.95
N ASN A 143 8.30 -9.92 11.97
CA ASN A 143 8.74 -8.52 11.90
C ASN A 143 7.70 -7.58 11.25
N VAL A 144 6.61 -8.12 10.73
CA VAL A 144 5.56 -7.38 10.02
C VAL A 144 4.34 -7.22 10.93
N ARG A 145 3.86 -5.99 11.03
CA ARG A 145 2.63 -5.63 11.74
C ARG A 145 1.59 -5.17 10.72
N ILE A 146 0.38 -5.66 10.84
CA ILE A 146 -0.70 -5.35 9.91
C ILE A 146 -1.78 -4.53 10.61
N ILE A 147 -2.34 -3.56 9.89
CA ILE A 147 -3.57 -2.85 10.24
C ILE A 147 -4.55 -3.02 9.08
N VAL A 148 -5.73 -3.56 9.35
CA VAL A 148 -6.81 -3.67 8.37
C VAL A 148 -7.53 -2.33 8.28
N LEU A 149 -7.43 -1.64 7.13
CA LEU A 149 -8.07 -0.34 6.92
C LEU A 149 -9.44 -0.47 6.27
N GLN A 150 -9.59 -1.45 5.37
CA GLN A 150 -10.84 -1.74 4.68
C GLN A 150 -11.11 -3.25 4.72
N SER A 151 -12.38 -3.63 4.66
CA SER A 151 -12.76 -5.04 4.73
C SER A 151 -14.02 -5.34 3.93
N GLY A 152 -13.98 -6.48 3.25
CA GLY A 152 -15.12 -7.03 2.53
C GLY A 152 -15.57 -6.12 1.38
N ARG A 153 -16.81 -6.33 0.95
CA ARG A 153 -17.33 -5.79 -0.31
C ARG A 153 -17.75 -4.32 -0.24
N ALA A 154 -17.78 -3.73 0.95
CA ALA A 154 -18.14 -2.33 1.10
C ALA A 154 -17.04 -1.45 0.50
N GLY A 155 -17.41 -0.52 -0.38
CA GLY A 155 -16.44 0.38 -1.03
C GLY A 155 -15.74 -0.19 -2.28
N LEU A 156 -16.06 -1.42 -2.70
CA LEU A 156 -15.57 -1.95 -3.98
C LEU A 156 -15.96 -1.06 -5.15
N ASP A 157 -15.13 -1.07 -6.18
CA ASP A 157 -15.27 -0.25 -7.40
C ASP A 157 -15.31 1.27 -7.15
N ALA A 158 -15.02 1.71 -5.92
CA ALA A 158 -14.88 3.11 -5.54
C ALA A 158 -13.48 3.39 -4.99
N TRP A 159 -12.95 4.57 -5.29
CA TRP A 159 -11.72 5.05 -4.67
C TRP A 159 -11.94 5.31 -3.19
N GLN A 160 -11.06 4.74 -2.36
CA GLN A 160 -10.97 5.06 -0.93
C GLN A 160 -9.68 5.85 -0.72
N ASP A 161 -9.81 7.01 -0.10
CA ASP A 161 -8.68 7.82 0.35
C ASP A 161 -8.30 7.40 1.77
N GLU A 162 -7.04 7.03 1.95
CA GLU A 162 -6.49 6.61 3.23
C GLU A 162 -5.48 7.63 3.75
N GLN A 163 -5.43 7.77 5.06
CA GLN A 163 -4.43 8.58 5.72
C GLN A 163 -4.08 8.02 7.10
N ARG A 164 -2.78 7.82 7.35
CA ARG A 164 -2.27 7.24 8.59
C ARG A 164 -1.15 8.11 9.18
N ASN A 165 -1.15 8.25 10.51
CA ASN A 165 0.02 8.73 11.23
C ASN A 165 0.95 7.54 11.46
N VAL A 166 1.89 7.35 10.54
CA VAL A 166 2.79 6.19 10.52
C VAL A 166 3.70 6.19 11.75
N ALA A 167 4.09 7.37 12.24
CA ALA A 167 4.91 7.50 13.45
C ALA A 167 4.17 6.95 14.68
N ALA A 168 2.90 7.31 14.83
CA ALA A 168 2.06 6.85 15.92
C ALA A 168 1.73 5.36 15.80
N ASP A 169 1.42 4.89 14.58
CA ASP A 169 1.16 3.47 14.31
C ASP A 169 2.39 2.62 14.65
N TYR A 170 3.59 3.05 14.26
CA TYR A 170 4.82 2.35 14.61
C TYR A 170 5.04 2.28 16.12
N LEU A 171 4.86 3.41 16.83
CA LEU A 171 5.01 3.45 18.28
C LEU A 171 4.02 2.49 18.97
N ALA A 172 2.76 2.49 18.54
CA ALA A 172 1.72 1.63 19.11
C ALA A 172 2.00 0.13 18.87
N LEU A 173 2.44 -0.22 17.66
CA LEU A 173 2.63 -1.62 17.25
C LEU A 173 3.95 -2.22 17.75
N PHE A 174 5.01 -1.42 17.86
CA PHE A 174 6.36 -1.88 18.19
C PHE A 174 6.90 -1.40 19.54
N GLY A 175 6.20 -0.47 20.21
CA GLY A 175 6.55 0.02 21.55
C GLY A 175 7.83 0.86 21.62
N ARG A 176 8.33 1.37 20.49
CA ARG A 176 9.55 2.19 20.40
C ARG A 176 9.43 3.23 19.29
N ALA A 177 10.28 4.25 19.33
CA ALA A 177 10.33 5.26 18.27
C ALA A 177 10.73 4.63 16.91
N PRO A 178 10.11 5.06 15.79
CA PRO A 178 10.46 4.57 14.48
C PRO A 178 11.86 5.04 14.05
N PRO A 179 12.65 4.19 13.37
CA PRO A 179 13.75 4.68 12.55
C PRO A 179 13.20 5.40 11.30
N ARG A 180 14.08 5.86 10.43
CA ARG A 180 13.66 6.40 9.12
C ARG A 180 12.97 5.32 8.30
N VAL A 181 11.96 5.73 7.52
CA VAL A 181 11.42 4.89 6.46
C VAL A 181 12.47 4.80 5.36
N GLY A 182 12.76 3.59 4.88
CA GLY A 182 13.70 3.34 3.79
C GLY A 182 13.02 2.93 2.48
N GLN A 183 11.84 2.32 2.57
CA GLN A 183 11.08 1.86 1.41
C GLN A 183 9.57 1.89 1.70
N VAL A 184 8.79 1.97 0.62
CA VAL A 184 7.39 1.58 0.60
C VAL A 184 7.18 0.46 -0.41
N ALA A 185 6.13 -0.34 -0.24
CA ALA A 185 5.75 -1.34 -1.23
C ALA A 185 4.24 -1.38 -1.46
N LEU A 186 3.86 -1.68 -2.69
CA LEU A 186 2.49 -2.00 -3.10
C LEU A 186 2.43 -3.48 -3.42
N MET A 187 1.52 -4.20 -2.79
CA MET A 187 1.44 -5.65 -2.89
C MET A 187 0.01 -6.13 -3.12
N ILE A 188 -0.08 -7.23 -3.86
CA ILE A 188 -1.30 -8.00 -4.10
C ILE A 188 -0.94 -9.49 -4.15
N ASP A 189 -1.80 -10.32 -3.59
CA ASP A 189 -1.57 -11.77 -3.52
C ASP A 189 -2.87 -12.58 -3.48
N THR A 190 -2.78 -13.77 -4.08
CA THR A 190 -3.86 -14.76 -4.20
C THR A 190 -3.32 -16.20 -4.19
N ASN A 191 -2.10 -16.41 -3.69
CA ASN A 191 -1.44 -17.72 -3.76
C ASN A 191 -2.03 -18.73 -2.78
N ASP A 192 -2.48 -18.28 -1.60
CA ASP A 192 -2.89 -19.18 -0.52
C ASP A 192 -4.34 -19.66 -0.68
N THR A 193 -5.24 -18.75 -1.04
CA THR A 193 -6.63 -19.02 -1.43
C THR A 193 -6.75 -19.58 -2.84
N ARG A 194 -5.71 -19.44 -3.67
CA ARG A 194 -5.70 -19.80 -5.10
C ARG A 194 -6.80 -19.08 -5.90
N GLY A 195 -7.14 -17.88 -5.46
CA GLY A 195 -8.18 -17.05 -6.04
C GLY A 195 -7.67 -16.03 -7.06
N GLU A 196 -8.41 -14.92 -7.14
CA GLU A 196 -8.12 -13.80 -8.01
C GLU A 196 -8.36 -12.48 -7.26
N ALA A 197 -7.59 -11.45 -7.58
CA ALA A 197 -7.73 -10.13 -7.01
C ALA A 197 -7.32 -9.06 -8.03
N GLU A 198 -7.94 -7.89 -7.93
CA GLU A 198 -7.61 -6.72 -8.75
C GLU A 198 -7.76 -5.45 -7.94
N ALA A 199 -6.71 -4.64 -7.93
CA ALA A 199 -6.70 -3.35 -7.26
C ALA A 199 -5.97 -2.29 -8.09
N LEU A 200 -6.34 -1.03 -7.86
CA LEU A 200 -5.67 0.14 -8.39
C LEU A 200 -5.13 0.98 -7.23
N PHE A 201 -3.96 1.54 -7.42
CA PHE A 201 -3.29 2.41 -6.46
C PHE A 201 -3.02 3.78 -7.09
N GLY A 202 -3.28 4.83 -6.33
CA GLY A 202 -2.82 6.18 -6.59
C GLY A 202 -1.42 6.42 -6.02
N ASP A 203 -0.97 7.67 -6.10
CA ASP A 203 0.31 8.05 -5.50
C ASP A 203 0.27 7.96 -3.98
N LEU A 204 1.46 7.81 -3.40
CA LEU A 204 1.67 7.90 -1.96
C LEU A 204 2.26 9.27 -1.65
N VAL A 205 1.85 9.89 -0.55
CA VAL A 205 2.38 11.18 -0.12
C VAL A 205 2.65 11.17 1.37
N PHE A 206 3.92 11.39 1.74
CA PHE A 206 4.29 11.70 3.11
C PHE A 206 4.20 13.21 3.37
N SER A 207 3.64 13.62 4.50
CA SER A 207 3.41 15.02 4.83
C SER A 207 3.55 15.33 6.33
N ARG A 208 3.81 16.60 6.64
CA ARG A 208 3.89 17.11 8.02
C ARG A 208 2.54 17.11 8.73
N THR A 209 1.49 17.50 8.02
CA THR A 209 0.12 17.56 8.53
C THR A 209 -0.75 16.53 7.82
N PRO A 210 -1.89 16.15 8.42
CA PRO A 210 -2.96 15.47 7.71
C PRO A 210 -3.25 16.10 6.35
N GLY A 211 -3.51 15.28 5.34
CA GLY A 211 -4.10 15.75 4.09
C GLY A 211 -5.50 16.29 4.37
N GLY A 212 -5.83 17.46 3.84
CA GLY A 212 -7.21 17.94 3.89
C GLY A 212 -8.09 16.96 3.13
N ARG A 213 -9.20 16.52 3.72
CA ARG A 213 -10.24 15.82 2.96
C ARG A 213 -10.71 16.75 1.85
N THR A 214 -10.49 16.39 0.60
CA THR A 214 -11.19 17.03 -0.50
C THR A 214 -12.64 16.57 -0.40
N GLU A 215 -13.47 17.31 0.33
CA GLU A 215 -14.91 17.11 0.28
C GLU A 215 -15.34 17.29 -1.18
N SER A 216 -15.67 16.19 -1.86
CA SER A 216 -16.41 16.27 -3.12
C SER A 216 -17.71 17.01 -2.81
N PRO A 217 -18.02 18.15 -3.48
CA PRO A 217 -19.26 18.84 -3.23
C PRO A 217 -20.40 17.86 -3.50
N THR A 218 -21.13 17.49 -2.46
CA THR A 218 -22.38 16.74 -2.61
C THR A 218 -23.27 17.59 -3.52
N SER A 219 -23.47 17.11 -4.74
CA SER A 219 -24.41 17.70 -5.68
C SER A 219 -25.80 17.56 -5.08
N MET A 220 -26.24 18.59 -4.35
CA MET A 220 -27.64 18.80 -4.03
C MET A 220 -28.31 19.24 -5.33
N LEU A 221 -28.74 18.28 -6.14
CA LEU A 221 -29.71 18.55 -7.19
C LEU A 221 -31.11 18.52 -6.56
N ARG A 222 -31.71 19.72 -6.59
CA ARG A 222 -33.14 19.97 -6.56
C ARG A 222 -33.81 19.39 -7.79
#